data_AF-A0A920P261-F1
#
_entry.id   AF-A0A920P261-F1
#
_cell.length_a   1.000
_cell.length_b   1.000
_cell.length_c   1.000
_cell.angle_alpha   90.00
_cell.angle_beta   90.00
_cell.angle_gamma   90.00
#
_symmetry.space_group_name_H-M   'P 1'
#
loop_
_entity.id
_entity.type
_entity.pdbx_description
1 polymer ?
#
loop_
_entity_poly.entity_id
_entity_poly.type
_entity_poly.pdbx_seq_one_letter_code
_entity_poly.pdbx_strand_id
1 'polypeptide(L)' 'MAVQELFPGTQVTIGPVFENGFYYDFARKEPFYRG' A
#
# COMPACT_ATOMS: atom_id res chain seq x y z
N MET A 1 -8.79 -4.31 4.48
CA MET A 1 -8.14 -3.92 3.20
C MET A 1 -7.04 -4.91 2.94
N ALA A 2 -6.91 -5.40 1.70
CA ALA A 2 -5.99 -6.48 1.36
C ALA A 2 -4.55 -6.23 1.89
N VAL A 3 -4.02 -5.01 1.75
CA VAL A 3 -2.66 -4.70 2.23
C VAL A 3 -2.54 -4.79 3.75
N GLN A 4 -3.57 -4.41 4.52
CA GLN A 4 -3.54 -4.45 5.99
C GLN A 4 -3.77 -5.85 6.54
N GLU A 5 -4.52 -6.69 5.82
CA GLU A 5 -4.71 -8.10 6.15
C GLU A 5 -3.43 -8.91 5.91
N LEU A 6 -2.72 -8.63 4.81
CA LEU A 6 -1.47 -9.32 4.46
C LEU A 6 -0.25 -8.72 5.19
N PHE A 7 -0.24 -7.42 5.42
CA PHE A 7 0.85 -6.67 6.06
C PHE A 7 0.31 -5.76 7.17
N PRO A 8 -0.01 -6.33 8.35
CA PRO A 8 -0.53 -5.56 9.48
C PRO A 8 0.39 -4.38 9.86
N GLY A 9 -0.22 -3.24 10.18
CA GLY A 9 0.49 -2.00 10.53
C GLY A 9 0.89 -1.12 9.34
N THR A 10 0.66 -1.57 8.10
CA THR A 10 0.84 -0.71 6.92
C THR A 10 -0.17 0.44 6.92
N GLN A 11 0.31 1.66 6.81
CA GLN A 11 -0.53 2.86 6.72
C GLN A 11 -0.74 3.24 5.26
N VAL A 12 -1.99 3.47 4.87
CA VAL A 12 -2.34 4.04 3.56
C VAL A 12 -2.30 5.56 3.68
N THR A 13 -1.61 6.23 2.76
CA THR A 13 -1.44 7.69 2.81
C THR A 13 -2.28 8.39 1.73
N ILE A 14 -2.01 8.11 0.45
CA ILE A 14 -2.68 8.74 -0.68
C ILE A 14 -3.07 7.65 -1.69
N GLY A 15 -4.24 7.78 -2.31
CA GLY A 15 -4.69 6.88 -3.37
C GLY A 15 -5.29 7.65 -4.54
N PRO A 16 -4.48 8.26 -5.42
CA PRO A 16 -5.01 9.03 -6.53
C PRO A 16 -5.49 8.11 -7.66
N VAL A 17 -6.55 8.58 -8.32
CA VAL A 17 -7.06 8.00 -9.57
C VAL A 17 -6.65 8.93 -10.71
N PHE A 18 -6.25 8.35 -11.83
CA PHE A 18 -5.95 9.05 -13.08
C PHE A 18 -6.62 8.33 -14.25
N GLU A 19 -6.60 8.94 -15.44
CA GLU A 19 -7.41 8.51 -16.60
C GLU A 19 -7.31 7.01 -16.91
N ASN A 20 -6.13 6.41 -16.69
CA ASN A 20 -5.85 5.01 -17.03
C ASN A 20 -5.63 4.10 -15.82
N GLY A 21 -5.97 4.53 -14.60
CA GLY A 21 -5.83 3.66 -13.44
C GLY A 21 -5.78 4.38 -12.10
N PHE A 22 -5.20 3.70 -11.12
CA PHE A 22 -5.04 4.20 -9.76
C PHE A 22 -3.78 3.62 -9.15
N TYR A 23 -3.23 4.30 -8.16
CA TYR A 23 -2.22 3.74 -7.27
C TYR A 23 -2.53 4.09 -5.82
N TYR A 24 -1.86 3.41 -4.89
CA TYR A 24 -1.90 3.73 -3.47
C TYR A 24 -0.48 3.81 -2.94
N ASP A 25 -0.19 4.88 -2.21
CA ASP A 25 1.02 5.03 -1.44
C ASP A 25 0.83 4.39 -0.05
N PHE A 26 1.85 3.64 0.36
CA PHE A 26 1.88 2.93 1.64
C PHE A 26 3.13 3.31 2.43
N ALA A 27 2.93 3.67 3.69
CA ALA A 27 4.02 3.82 4.66
C ALA A 27 4.17 2.54 5.47
N ARG A 28 5.36 1.94 5.41
CA ARG A 28 5.74 0.73 6.15
C ARG A 28 7.24 0.74 6.45
N LYS A 29 7.64 0.16 7.59
CA LYS A 29 9.05 0.08 8.02
C LYS A 29 9.83 -1.02 7.30
N GLU A 30 9.20 -2.17 7.03
CA GLU A 30 9.86 -3.29 6.36
C GLU A 30 9.44 -3.42 4.87
N PRO A 31 10.28 -4.03 4.00
CA PRO A 31 9.95 -4.24 2.59
C PRO A 31 8.83 -5.28 2.35
N PHE A 32 8.13 -5.17 1.22
CA PHE A 32 7.04 -6.09 0.84
C PHE A 32 7.51 -7.42 0.22
N TYR A 33 8.79 -7.53 -0.14
CA TYR A 33 9.36 -8.80 -0.60
C TYR A 33 9.81 -9.65 0.59
N ARG A 34 9.80 -10.97 0.43
CA ARG A 34 10.55 -11.83 1.34
C ARG A 34 12.02 -11.74 0.94
N GLY A 35 12.88 -11.48 1.93
CA GLY A 35 14.33 -11.58 1.76
C GLY A 35 14.76 -12.96 1.28
#